data_AF-G5B1M1-F1
#
_entry.id   AF-G5B1M1-F1
#
_cell.length_a   1.000
_cell.length_b   1.000
_cell.length_c   1.000
_cell.angle_alpha   90.00
_cell.angle_beta   90.00
_cell.angle_gamma   90.00
#
_symmetry.space_group_name_H-M   'P 1'
#
loop_
_entity.id
_entity.type
_entity.pdbx_description
1 polymer ?
#
loop_
_entity_poly.entity_id
_entity_poly.type
_entity_poly.pdbx_seq_one_letter_code
_entity_poly.pdbx_strand_id
1 'polypeptide(L)'
;DDFDWNMYLKETGSLSAPSECFRQSKIPPANDFEVGMKLEAHDPRNATSVCIATVIGISGARLNLRLDGSDSSNDFWRLVDSSDIQPVGTCEKQGNLLQPPLGYQMNVSSWPVFLFRTLNGSELAPATIFKKAIRNKGFGTYKLRMKLEATDRKNPYFICPATIGGVKGDEVYITFDGWSGVFDYWCKYDSREIFPVGWCCLTGDVLHPPGNKVPIAKNTKKIESSPFDPSDATQHSMQSPQETAVILPTQQIRKLAQIKPPRPNPAPEKGSTFKNVIPMRKGQSSGKKEKTIPVLCSTSTTSLRTLARISRDRNVSAAPSKIVMSTVCVYINKHGNPGPHLDPRRIQQLPDHFGPGPVNVVLRRTVQACVDCAFESKTVFGFLKPDNRGGEVITASFDGEVHSIQLPPVNSASFALRFLETLCHSLQCDNLLSSQPFSSYRGNIQSPVEHDKNISGK
;
A
#
# COMPACT_ATOMS: atom_id res chain seq x y z
N ASP A 1 10.05 30.01 15.79
CA ASP A 1 11.29 30.55 15.21
C ASP A 1 11.67 29.69 14.03
N ASP A 2 11.48 30.23 12.83
CA ASP A 2 11.91 29.58 11.60
C ASP A 2 13.41 29.77 11.41
N PHE A 3 14.07 28.82 10.77
CA PHE A 3 15.52 28.85 10.57
C PHE A 3 15.92 29.88 9.49
N ASP A 4 16.70 30.90 9.85
CA ASP A 4 17.23 31.90 8.91
C ASP A 4 18.66 31.58 8.48
N TRP A 5 18.80 31.21 7.20
CA TRP A 5 20.09 30.97 6.54
C TRP A 5 21.06 32.16 6.57
N ASN A 6 20.56 33.41 6.50
CA ASN A 6 21.42 34.60 6.47
C ASN A 6 22.08 34.84 7.83
N MET A 7 21.29 34.71 8.91
CA MET A 7 21.82 34.72 10.27
C MET A 7 22.79 33.56 10.48
N TYR A 8 22.42 32.35 10.07
CA TYR A 8 23.24 31.15 10.27
C TYR A 8 24.59 31.21 9.53
N LEU A 9 24.62 31.64 8.27
CA LEU A 9 25.86 31.82 7.51
C LEU A 9 26.79 32.86 8.17
N LYS A 10 26.21 33.96 8.67
CA LYS A 10 26.95 35.02 9.38
C LYS A 10 27.51 34.54 10.71
N GLU A 11 26.74 33.83 11.52
CA GLU A 11 27.16 33.29 12.82
C GLU A 11 28.24 32.21 12.70
N THR A 12 28.16 31.39 11.64
CA THR A 12 29.12 30.32 11.37
C THR A 12 30.32 30.76 10.53
N GLY A 13 30.37 32.03 10.10
CA GLY A 13 31.43 32.56 9.24
C GLY A 13 31.61 31.76 7.94
N SER A 14 30.52 31.24 7.39
CA SER A 14 30.51 30.26 6.30
C SER A 14 29.93 30.85 5.02
N LEU A 15 30.25 30.23 3.88
CA LEU A 15 29.71 30.58 2.56
C LEU A 15 28.74 29.49 2.11
N SER A 16 27.68 29.87 1.39
CA SER A 16 26.84 28.91 0.68
C SER A 16 27.56 28.39 -0.57
N ALA A 17 27.23 27.16 -0.98
CA ALA A 17 27.61 26.66 -2.29
C ALA A 17 26.85 27.43 -3.40
N PRO A 18 27.51 27.87 -4.49
CA PRO A 18 26.85 28.55 -5.61
C PRO A 18 25.77 27.68 -6.26
N SER A 19 24.69 28.30 -6.75
CA SER A 19 23.58 27.60 -7.42
C SER A 19 24.04 26.78 -8.64
N GLU A 20 25.12 27.22 -9.28
CA GLU A 20 25.79 26.65 -10.45
C GLU A 20 26.48 25.30 -10.19
N CYS A 21 26.68 24.93 -8.92
CA CYS A 21 27.21 23.63 -8.51
C CYS A 21 26.14 22.52 -8.55
N PHE A 22 24.86 22.88 -8.49
CA PHE A 22 23.76 21.94 -8.28
C PHE A 22 23.07 21.56 -9.59
N ARG A 23 22.64 20.30 -9.69
CA ARG A 23 21.72 19.84 -10.74
C ARG A 23 20.26 20.15 -10.36
N GLN A 24 19.99 21.44 -10.13
CA GLN A 24 18.67 21.96 -9.77
C GLN A 24 18.33 23.18 -10.65
N SER A 25 17.03 23.50 -10.80
CA SER A 25 16.60 24.58 -11.68
C SER A 25 16.65 25.91 -10.94
N LYS A 26 17.19 26.98 -11.54
CA LYS A 26 17.21 28.31 -10.91
C LYS A 26 15.83 28.83 -10.50
N ILE A 27 14.79 28.37 -11.19
CA ILE A 27 13.38 28.54 -10.81
C ILE A 27 12.87 27.14 -10.47
N PRO A 28 12.52 26.84 -9.22
CA PRO A 28 12.06 25.50 -8.86
C PRO A 28 10.82 25.07 -9.67
N PRO A 29 10.69 23.78 -9.99
CA PRO A 29 9.54 23.30 -10.75
C PRO A 29 8.25 23.38 -9.92
N ALA A 30 7.17 23.90 -10.52
CA ALA A 30 5.84 23.82 -9.95
C ALA A 30 5.40 22.36 -9.76
N ASN A 31 4.71 22.08 -8.65
CA ASN A 31 4.22 20.75 -8.31
C ASN A 31 2.69 20.72 -8.45
N ASP A 32 2.23 20.07 -9.53
CA ASP A 32 0.81 19.95 -9.88
C ASP A 32 0.30 18.51 -9.70
N PHE A 33 0.99 17.69 -8.90
CA PHE A 33 0.55 16.34 -8.53
C PHE A 33 -0.41 16.38 -7.33
N GLU A 34 -1.28 15.38 -7.22
CA GLU A 34 -2.15 15.19 -6.06
C GLU A 34 -1.92 13.83 -5.38
N VAL A 35 -2.21 13.75 -4.08
CA VAL A 35 -2.11 12.50 -3.31
C VAL A 35 -3.17 11.52 -3.79
N GLY A 36 -2.74 10.30 -4.14
CA GLY A 36 -3.55 9.27 -4.76
C GLY A 36 -3.25 9.05 -6.25
N MET A 37 -2.63 10.03 -6.94
CA MET A 37 -2.23 9.87 -8.34
C MET A 37 -1.20 8.76 -8.51
N LYS A 38 -1.35 7.98 -9.59
CA LYS A 38 -0.42 6.91 -9.99
C LYS A 38 0.50 7.32 -11.13
N LEU A 39 1.75 6.87 -11.05
CA LEU A 39 2.81 7.09 -12.03
C LEU A 39 3.69 5.84 -12.17
N GLU A 40 4.57 5.83 -13.17
CA GLU A 40 5.64 4.85 -13.28
C GLU A 40 6.91 5.40 -12.62
N ALA A 41 7.59 4.58 -11.82
CA ALA A 41 8.85 4.95 -11.17
C ALA A 41 9.85 3.79 -11.15
N HIS A 42 11.15 4.10 -11.16
CA HIS A 42 12.20 3.10 -10.90
C HIS A 42 12.19 2.67 -9.43
N ASP A 43 12.24 1.36 -9.14
CA ASP A 43 12.35 0.86 -7.75
C ASP A 43 13.72 1.24 -7.17
N PRO A 44 13.81 2.02 -6.07
CA PRO A 44 15.10 2.41 -5.49
C PRO A 44 15.97 1.23 -5.05
N ARG A 45 15.38 0.04 -4.84
CA ARG A 45 16.07 -1.20 -4.46
C ARG A 45 16.43 -2.08 -5.67
N ASN A 46 15.84 -1.83 -6.84
CA ASN A 46 16.27 -2.38 -8.11
C ASN A 46 16.05 -1.37 -9.24
N ALA A 47 17.08 -0.56 -9.53
CA ALA A 47 16.99 0.49 -10.54
C ALA A 47 16.69 0.02 -11.97
N THR A 48 16.76 -1.29 -12.25
CA THR A 48 16.35 -1.86 -13.55
C THR A 48 14.82 -2.09 -13.65
N SER A 49 14.11 -2.19 -12.53
CA SER A 49 12.65 -2.33 -12.49
C SER A 49 11.96 -0.97 -12.59
N VAL A 50 11.12 -0.80 -13.61
CA VAL A 50 10.08 0.26 -13.62
C VAL A 50 8.78 -0.34 -13.09
N CYS A 51 8.25 0.25 -12.03
CA CYS A 51 7.07 -0.19 -11.28
C CYS A 51 5.97 0.88 -11.31
N ILE A 52 4.74 0.50 -10.99
CA ILE A 52 3.70 1.49 -10.64
C ILE A 52 3.95 2.00 -9.22
N ALA A 53 3.84 3.31 -9.04
CA ALA A 53 3.91 3.97 -7.76
C ALA A 53 2.71 4.92 -7.57
N THR A 54 2.30 5.09 -6.32
CA THR A 54 1.26 6.04 -5.90
C THR A 54 1.89 7.19 -5.13
N VAL A 55 1.47 8.43 -5.41
CA VAL A 55 1.78 9.61 -4.60
C VAL A 55 1.04 9.49 -3.26
N ILE A 56 1.78 9.28 -2.18
CA ILE A 56 1.23 9.15 -0.82
C ILE A 56 1.36 10.43 0.02
N GLY A 57 2.16 11.39 -0.45
CA GLY A 57 2.38 12.67 0.21
C GLY A 57 3.17 13.62 -0.69
N ILE A 58 3.13 14.91 -0.36
CA ILE A 58 3.77 15.98 -1.12
C ILE A 58 4.44 16.95 -0.13
N SER A 59 5.64 17.42 -0.48
CA SER A 59 6.36 18.49 0.23
C SER A 59 7.07 19.32 -0.83
N GLY A 60 6.76 20.61 -0.91
CA GLY A 60 7.26 21.52 -1.94
C GLY A 60 7.32 20.91 -3.34
N ALA A 61 8.54 20.78 -3.88
CA ALA A 61 8.79 20.25 -5.23
C ALA A 61 8.97 18.71 -5.27
N ARG A 62 8.77 18.01 -4.14
CA ARG A 62 9.00 16.58 -3.97
C ARG A 62 7.69 15.80 -3.75
N LEU A 63 7.66 14.60 -4.31
CA LEU A 63 6.62 13.59 -4.16
C LEU A 63 7.14 12.50 -3.24
N ASN A 64 6.35 12.11 -2.25
CA ASN A 64 6.55 10.88 -1.49
C ASN A 64 5.79 9.74 -2.21
N LEU A 65 6.51 8.69 -2.59
CA LEU A 65 6.04 7.63 -3.46
C LEU A 65 6.09 6.28 -2.76
N ARG A 66 5.05 5.48 -2.94
CA ARG A 66 5.00 4.06 -2.55
C ARG A 66 4.80 3.21 -3.79
N LEU A 67 5.58 2.14 -3.92
CA LEU A 67 5.39 1.18 -5.01
C LEU A 67 4.14 0.34 -4.76
N ASP A 68 3.28 0.23 -5.76
CA ASP A 68 2.02 -0.49 -5.64
C ASP A 68 2.28 -1.99 -5.47
N GLY A 69 1.82 -2.54 -4.35
CA GLY A 69 2.00 -3.94 -3.98
C GLY A 69 3.20 -4.23 -3.07
N SER A 70 3.95 -3.20 -2.65
CA SER A 70 4.90 -3.30 -1.52
C SER A 70 4.31 -2.80 -0.21
N ASP A 71 5.08 -2.95 0.88
CA ASP A 71 4.81 -2.34 2.18
C ASP A 71 4.96 -0.80 2.20
N SER A 72 4.72 -0.23 3.38
CA SER A 72 4.87 1.18 3.72
C SER A 72 6.19 1.53 4.42
N SER A 73 7.16 0.63 4.51
CA SER A 73 8.47 0.91 5.14
C SER A 73 9.53 1.36 4.15
N ASN A 74 9.26 1.23 2.84
CA ASN A 74 10.16 1.57 1.74
C ASN A 74 9.64 2.75 0.89
N ASP A 75 8.88 3.66 1.50
CA ASP A 75 8.45 4.90 0.84
C ASP A 75 9.66 5.77 0.47
N PHE A 76 9.64 6.40 -0.70
CA PHE A 76 10.78 7.11 -1.25
C PHE A 76 10.40 8.44 -1.89
N TRP A 77 11.29 9.41 -1.80
CA TRP A 77 11.05 10.76 -2.29
C TRP A 77 11.68 10.98 -3.68
N ARG A 78 10.98 11.70 -4.56
CA ARG A 78 11.47 12.17 -5.87
C ARG A 78 10.99 13.58 -6.19
N LEU A 79 11.82 14.37 -6.85
CA LEU A 79 11.41 15.66 -7.41
C LEU A 79 10.47 15.45 -8.61
N VAL A 80 9.55 16.39 -8.83
CA VAL A 80 8.61 16.39 -9.98
C VAL A 80 9.27 16.49 -11.36
N ASP A 81 10.57 16.80 -11.40
CA ASP A 81 11.43 16.85 -12.60
C ASP A 81 12.45 15.69 -12.64
N SER A 82 12.30 14.68 -11.79
CA SER A 82 13.20 13.53 -11.77
C SER A 82 13.08 12.70 -13.05
N SER A 83 14.21 12.21 -13.55
CA SER A 83 14.25 11.20 -14.62
C SER A 83 13.71 9.84 -14.18
N ASP A 84 13.60 9.61 -12.86
CA ASP A 84 13.21 8.32 -12.28
C ASP A 84 11.68 8.11 -12.26
N ILE A 85 10.90 9.13 -12.67
CA ILE A 85 9.43 9.10 -12.69
C ILE A 85 8.91 9.47 -14.09
N GLN A 86 7.83 8.81 -14.53
CA GLN A 86 7.22 9.05 -15.84
C GLN A 86 5.70 8.74 -15.81
N PRO A 87 4.90 9.29 -16.74
CA PRO A 87 3.47 9.01 -16.79
C PRO A 87 3.21 7.55 -17.18
N VAL A 88 2.09 7.00 -16.71
CA VAL A 88 1.68 5.61 -17.00
C VAL A 88 1.49 5.39 -18.51
N GLY A 89 1.95 4.24 -18.98
CA GLY A 89 2.04 3.88 -20.39
C GLY A 89 3.33 4.36 -21.07
N THR A 90 4.35 4.78 -20.33
CA THR A 90 5.65 5.17 -20.92
C THR A 90 6.55 3.95 -21.11
N CYS A 91 6.60 3.05 -20.13
CA CYS A 91 7.33 1.78 -20.20
C CYS A 91 6.86 0.94 -21.40
N GLU A 92 5.54 0.79 -21.58
CA GLU A 92 4.93 0.06 -22.70
C GLU A 92 5.29 0.67 -24.07
N LYS A 93 5.23 2.01 -24.20
CA LYS A 93 5.61 2.72 -25.44
C LYS A 93 7.08 2.56 -25.83
N GLN A 94 7.95 2.23 -24.87
CA GLN A 94 9.35 1.92 -25.10
C GLN A 94 9.59 0.44 -25.44
N GLY A 95 8.54 -0.39 -25.51
CA GLY A 95 8.64 -1.84 -25.72
C GLY A 95 8.99 -2.63 -24.46
N ASN A 96 8.96 -2.00 -23.29
CA ASN A 96 9.28 -2.63 -22.01
C ASN A 96 8.02 -3.02 -21.25
N LEU A 97 8.17 -3.94 -20.29
CA LEU A 97 7.09 -4.37 -19.39
C LEU A 97 7.31 -3.85 -17.98
N LEU A 98 6.25 -3.37 -17.34
CA LEU A 98 6.27 -2.99 -15.93
C LEU A 98 6.54 -4.20 -15.05
N GLN A 99 7.49 -4.03 -14.12
CA GLN A 99 7.97 -5.08 -13.23
C GLN A 99 7.29 -4.99 -11.86
N PRO A 100 7.09 -6.13 -11.16
CA PRO A 100 6.74 -6.09 -9.75
C PRO A 100 7.88 -5.43 -8.94
N PRO A 101 7.56 -4.68 -7.86
CA PRO A 101 8.59 -4.12 -6.98
C PRO A 101 9.36 -5.24 -6.26
N LEU A 102 10.61 -4.96 -5.84
CA LEU A 102 11.46 -5.96 -5.18
C LEU A 102 10.85 -6.51 -3.88
N GLY A 103 10.03 -5.69 -3.21
CA GLY A 103 9.23 -6.07 -2.03
C GLY A 103 7.76 -6.39 -2.34
N TYR A 104 7.43 -6.93 -3.52
CA TYR A 104 6.07 -7.30 -3.88
C TYR A 104 5.51 -8.38 -2.95
N GLN A 105 4.39 -8.10 -2.28
CA GLN A 105 3.85 -8.92 -1.19
C GLN A 105 3.04 -10.15 -1.64
N MET A 106 2.82 -10.31 -2.95
CA MET A 106 2.01 -11.39 -3.52
C MET A 106 2.87 -12.28 -4.43
N ASN A 107 2.34 -13.45 -4.81
CA ASN A 107 3.02 -14.34 -5.76
C ASN A 107 3.25 -13.62 -7.10
N VAL A 108 4.45 -13.74 -7.68
CA VAL A 108 4.83 -13.06 -8.94
C VAL A 108 3.86 -13.39 -10.09
N SER A 109 3.31 -14.60 -10.13
CA SER A 109 2.27 -15.01 -11.09
C SER A 109 0.98 -14.18 -11.03
N SER A 110 0.70 -13.49 -9.92
CA SER A 110 -0.44 -12.58 -9.78
C SER A 110 -0.18 -11.18 -10.30
N TRP A 111 1.07 -10.82 -10.61
CA TRP A 111 1.47 -9.46 -11.02
C TRP A 111 0.64 -8.89 -12.19
N PRO A 112 0.36 -9.61 -13.30
CA PRO A 112 -0.45 -9.05 -14.39
C PRO A 112 -1.88 -8.70 -13.96
N VAL A 113 -2.49 -9.53 -13.13
CA VAL A 113 -3.86 -9.32 -12.60
C VAL A 113 -3.88 -8.20 -11.57
N PHE A 114 -2.83 -8.10 -10.75
CA PHE A 114 -2.63 -7.00 -9.81
C PHE A 114 -2.48 -5.67 -10.55
N LEU A 115 -1.57 -5.58 -11.53
CA LEU A 115 -1.31 -4.38 -12.32
C LEU A 115 -2.59 -3.88 -13.01
N PHE A 116 -3.35 -4.77 -13.66
CA PHE A 116 -4.63 -4.43 -14.26
C PHE A 116 -5.63 -3.86 -13.25
N ARG A 117 -5.78 -4.49 -12.07
CA ARG A 117 -6.69 -4.02 -11.02
C ARG A 117 -6.24 -2.69 -10.39
N THR A 118 -4.93 -2.49 -10.26
CA THR A 118 -4.34 -1.29 -9.68
C THR A 118 -4.50 -0.08 -10.58
N LEU A 119 -4.42 -0.25 -11.91
CA LEU A 119 -4.58 0.83 -12.87
C LEU A 119 -6.06 1.12 -13.23
N ASN A 120 -6.91 0.10 -13.29
CA ASN A 120 -8.30 0.25 -13.71
C ASN A 120 -9.12 1.11 -12.73
N GLY A 121 -9.65 2.24 -13.22
CA GLY A 121 -10.41 3.20 -12.41
C GLY A 121 -9.57 4.01 -11.42
N SER A 122 -8.24 3.92 -11.50
CA SER A 122 -7.33 4.75 -10.70
C SER A 122 -7.10 6.12 -11.34
N GLU A 123 -6.74 7.10 -10.51
CA GLU A 123 -6.33 8.41 -10.99
C GLU A 123 -4.86 8.36 -11.44
N LEU A 124 -4.62 8.58 -12.73
CA LEU A 124 -3.28 8.56 -13.31
C LEU A 124 -2.75 9.99 -13.40
N ALA A 125 -1.50 10.20 -12.98
CA ALA A 125 -0.82 11.48 -13.09
C ALA A 125 -0.78 11.91 -14.58
N PRO A 126 -1.36 13.07 -14.97
CA PRO A 126 -1.37 13.51 -16.36
C PRO A 126 0.05 13.73 -16.91
N ALA A 127 0.30 13.32 -18.15
CA ALA A 127 1.62 13.51 -18.79
C ALA A 127 2.06 15.00 -18.87
N THR A 128 1.13 15.94 -18.73
CA THR A 128 1.36 17.39 -18.72
C THR A 128 1.96 17.93 -17.41
N ILE A 129 1.81 17.24 -16.28
CA ILE A 129 2.31 17.72 -14.98
C ILE A 129 3.77 17.30 -14.69
N PHE A 130 4.27 16.27 -15.38
CA PHE A 130 5.68 15.85 -15.32
C PHE A 130 6.59 16.93 -15.91
N LYS A 131 7.62 17.34 -15.14
CA LYS A 131 8.56 18.37 -15.58
C LYS A 131 9.78 17.74 -16.25
N LYS A 132 10.38 18.45 -17.21
CA LYS A 132 11.52 17.92 -17.96
C LYS A 132 12.78 17.89 -17.08
N ALA A 133 13.42 16.74 -16.98
CA ALA A 133 14.68 16.58 -16.29
C ALA A 133 15.75 17.57 -16.79
N ILE A 134 16.42 18.21 -15.84
CA ILE A 134 17.42 19.23 -16.11
C ILE A 134 18.65 18.57 -16.73
N ARG A 135 19.01 19.00 -17.94
CA ARG A 135 20.30 18.66 -18.56
C ARG A 135 21.41 19.27 -17.69
N ASN A 136 22.32 18.43 -17.22
CA ASN A 136 23.40 18.86 -16.35
C ASN A 136 24.24 19.94 -17.07
N LYS A 137 24.36 21.11 -16.43
CA LYS A 137 25.19 22.26 -16.85
C LYS A 137 26.15 22.68 -15.73
N GLY A 138 26.44 21.78 -14.79
CA GLY A 138 27.27 22.05 -13.62
C GLY A 138 28.72 22.31 -13.99
N PHE A 139 29.07 23.57 -14.21
CA PHE A 139 30.45 24.05 -14.34
C PHE A 139 31.01 24.54 -12.99
N GLY A 140 30.17 24.67 -11.95
CA GLY A 140 30.58 25.17 -10.63
C GLY A 140 31.25 24.09 -9.78
N THR A 141 32.39 24.42 -9.16
CA THR A 141 33.12 23.52 -8.26
C THR A 141 32.74 23.72 -6.80
N TYR A 142 32.29 22.65 -6.13
CA TYR A 142 32.13 22.64 -4.68
C TYR A 142 33.48 22.85 -3.99
N LYS A 143 33.47 23.61 -2.89
CA LYS A 143 34.65 23.80 -2.03
C LYS A 143 34.35 23.31 -0.62
N LEU A 144 35.40 22.87 0.07
CA LEU A 144 35.32 22.46 1.47
C LEU A 144 34.67 23.57 2.31
N ARG A 145 33.85 23.17 3.28
CA ARG A 145 33.15 24.05 4.23
C ARG A 145 32.07 24.96 3.64
N MET A 146 31.74 24.83 2.35
CA MET A 146 30.52 25.44 1.79
C MET A 146 29.26 24.80 2.40
N LYS A 147 28.24 25.61 2.67
CA LYS A 147 26.94 25.17 3.18
C LYS A 147 25.91 24.98 2.07
N LEU A 148 25.00 24.03 2.28
CA LEU A 148 23.95 23.64 1.37
C LEU A 148 22.75 23.07 2.15
N GLU A 149 21.68 22.73 1.43
CA GLU A 149 20.58 21.93 1.92
C GLU A 149 20.71 20.50 1.37
N ALA A 150 20.50 19.48 2.20
CA ALA A 150 20.64 18.08 1.81
C ALA A 150 19.56 17.18 2.43
N THR A 151 19.13 16.16 1.68
CA THR A 151 18.17 15.14 2.17
C THR A 151 18.86 14.17 3.13
N ASP A 152 18.30 13.92 4.32
CA ASP A 152 18.78 12.83 5.19
C ASP A 152 18.40 11.48 4.57
N ARG A 153 19.38 10.71 4.07
CA ARG A 153 19.16 9.38 3.48
C ARG A 153 18.58 8.36 4.46
N LYS A 154 18.68 8.57 5.77
CA LYS A 154 18.07 7.71 6.79
C LYS A 154 16.64 8.13 7.12
N ASN A 155 16.30 9.39 6.91
CA ASN A 155 14.96 9.94 7.08
C ASN A 155 14.58 10.85 5.90
N PRO A 156 14.30 10.31 4.69
CA PRO A 156 14.22 11.12 3.46
C PRO A 156 13.11 12.20 3.40
N TYR A 157 12.22 12.18 4.40
CA TYR A 157 11.30 13.26 4.72
C TYR A 157 12.03 14.59 4.96
N PHE A 158 13.17 14.54 5.67
CA PHE A 158 13.91 15.72 6.12
C PHE A 158 14.92 16.21 5.07
N ILE A 159 14.86 17.51 4.78
CA ILE A 159 15.99 18.26 4.23
C ILE A 159 16.56 19.09 5.38
N CYS A 160 17.89 19.12 5.51
CA CYS A 160 18.60 19.76 6.61
C CYS A 160 19.75 20.65 6.08
N PRO A 161 20.17 21.69 6.84
CA PRO A 161 21.45 22.35 6.66
C PRO A 161 22.61 21.34 6.75
N ALA A 162 23.45 21.37 5.72
CA ALA A 162 24.62 20.53 5.61
C ALA A 162 25.83 21.32 5.13
N THR A 163 27.01 20.74 5.31
CA THR A 163 28.30 21.31 4.95
C THR A 163 29.07 20.33 4.05
N ILE A 164 29.82 20.84 3.07
CA ILE A 164 30.77 20.04 2.28
C ILE A 164 31.98 19.69 3.16
N GLY A 165 32.04 18.47 3.68
CA GLY A 165 33.16 17.96 4.47
C GLY A 165 34.34 17.44 3.64
N GLY A 166 34.12 17.19 2.34
CA GLY A 166 35.11 16.55 1.45
C GLY A 166 34.72 16.68 -0.02
N VAL A 167 35.72 16.68 -0.90
CA VAL A 167 35.54 16.65 -2.37
C VAL A 167 36.57 15.68 -2.94
N LYS A 168 36.14 14.72 -3.77
CA LYS A 168 36.98 13.67 -4.35
C LYS A 168 36.45 13.27 -5.73
N GLY A 169 37.14 13.71 -6.79
CA GLY A 169 36.71 13.42 -8.16
C GLY A 169 35.34 14.06 -8.47
N ASP A 170 34.37 13.25 -8.88
CA ASP A 170 32.98 13.65 -9.08
C ASP A 170 32.10 13.50 -7.82
N GLU A 171 32.68 13.15 -6.66
CA GLU A 171 31.96 12.99 -5.40
C GLU A 171 32.22 14.12 -4.39
N VAL A 172 31.19 14.43 -3.61
CA VAL A 172 31.22 15.34 -2.47
C VAL A 172 30.76 14.61 -1.21
N TYR A 173 31.40 14.91 -0.08
CA TYR A 173 31.04 14.37 1.23
C TYR A 173 30.14 15.39 1.95
N ILE A 174 28.92 14.97 2.24
CA ILE A 174 27.88 15.77 2.89
C ILE A 174 27.91 15.48 4.38
N THR A 175 28.11 16.51 5.21
CA THR A 175 28.07 16.42 6.68
C THR A 175 26.92 17.22 7.25
N PHE A 176 26.11 16.64 8.14
CA PHE A 176 24.92 17.31 8.68
C PHE A 176 25.22 18.21 9.88
N ASP A 177 24.80 19.47 9.80
CA ASP A 177 25.17 20.47 10.80
C ASP A 177 24.54 20.15 12.17
N GLY A 178 25.36 20.10 13.23
CA GLY A 178 24.91 19.85 14.60
C GLY A 178 24.57 18.38 14.93
N TRP A 179 24.72 17.47 13.96
CA TRP A 179 24.56 16.03 14.13
C TRP A 179 25.94 15.34 14.24
N SER A 180 25.94 14.07 14.67
CA SER A 180 27.14 13.23 14.55
C SER A 180 27.28 12.71 13.12
N GLY A 181 28.52 12.44 12.68
CA GLY A 181 28.81 11.97 11.33
C GLY A 181 28.29 10.57 10.95
N VAL A 182 27.33 10.06 11.72
CA VAL A 182 26.59 8.82 11.46
C VAL A 182 25.59 9.00 10.31
N PHE A 183 25.15 10.23 10.03
CA PHE A 183 24.22 10.58 8.95
C PHE A 183 24.93 11.01 7.65
N ASP A 184 26.22 11.30 7.74
CA ASP A 184 27.03 11.80 6.64
C ASP A 184 27.16 10.78 5.50
N TYR A 185 27.31 11.26 4.26
CA TYR A 185 27.45 10.38 3.11
C TYR A 185 28.24 11.01 1.97
N TRP A 186 28.84 10.17 1.12
CA TRP A 186 29.32 10.56 -0.20
C TRP A 186 28.17 10.50 -1.22
N CYS A 187 28.12 11.49 -2.12
CA CYS A 187 27.26 11.48 -3.30
C CYS A 187 27.94 12.19 -4.47
N LYS A 188 27.47 11.93 -5.69
CA LYS A 188 27.92 12.71 -6.85
C LYS A 188 27.56 14.19 -6.72
N TYR A 189 28.41 15.04 -7.28
CA TYR A 189 28.22 16.50 -7.33
C TYR A 189 26.89 16.92 -8.00
N ASP A 190 26.36 16.08 -8.89
CA ASP A 190 25.11 16.29 -9.63
C ASP A 190 23.89 15.55 -9.02
N SER A 191 24.03 15.06 -7.79
CA SER A 191 22.93 14.41 -7.05
C SER A 191 21.69 15.30 -6.96
N ARG A 192 20.50 14.69 -7.12
CA ARG A 192 19.21 15.38 -6.96
C ARG A 192 18.80 15.54 -5.49
N GLU A 193 19.56 14.96 -4.55
CA GLU A 193 19.29 14.97 -3.10
C GLU A 193 19.92 16.17 -2.36
N ILE A 194 20.69 16.99 -3.08
CA ILE A 194 21.37 18.19 -2.58
C ILE A 194 20.87 19.45 -3.31
N PHE A 195 20.80 20.56 -2.59
CA PHE A 195 20.14 21.79 -3.02
C PHE A 195 20.91 23.04 -2.55
N PRO A 196 20.83 24.16 -3.28
CA PRO A 196 21.41 25.42 -2.82
C PRO A 196 20.71 25.93 -1.56
N VAL A 197 21.42 26.76 -0.79
CA VAL A 197 20.85 27.45 0.38
C VAL A 197 19.60 28.26 0.00
N GLY A 198 18.51 28.07 0.75
CA GLY A 198 17.21 28.70 0.54
C GLY A 198 16.25 27.91 -0.35
N TRP A 199 16.63 26.73 -0.85
CA TRP A 199 15.81 25.93 -1.76
C TRP A 199 14.47 25.53 -1.16
N CYS A 200 14.45 25.02 0.07
CA CYS A 200 13.22 24.64 0.77
C CYS A 200 12.24 25.82 0.91
N CYS A 201 12.76 27.01 1.23
CA CYS A 201 11.96 28.24 1.30
C CYS A 201 11.33 28.61 -0.05
N LEU A 202 12.07 28.40 -1.16
CA LEU A 202 11.58 28.65 -2.52
C LEU A 202 10.58 27.59 -3.02
N THR A 203 10.68 26.34 -2.59
CA THR A 203 9.75 25.27 -2.99
C THR A 203 8.53 25.13 -2.07
N GLY A 204 8.59 25.62 -0.84
CA GLY A 204 7.64 25.26 0.21
C GLY A 204 7.90 23.86 0.81
N ASP A 205 9.14 23.35 0.71
CA ASP A 205 9.58 22.20 1.50
C ASP A 205 9.92 22.62 2.94
N VAL A 206 9.83 21.67 3.88
CA VAL A 206 10.21 21.92 5.27
C VAL A 206 11.72 21.72 5.46
N LEU A 207 12.43 22.77 5.84
CA LEU A 207 13.83 22.71 6.25
C LEU A 207 13.94 22.42 7.76
N HIS A 208 14.57 21.31 8.10
CA HIS A 208 14.80 20.91 9.49
C HIS A 208 16.07 21.58 10.03
N PRO A 209 16.03 22.29 11.16
CA PRO A 209 17.19 23.03 11.67
C PRO A 209 18.35 22.11 12.09
N PRO A 210 19.57 22.68 12.27
CA PRO A 210 20.74 21.93 12.73
C PRO A 210 20.50 21.19 14.05
N GLY A 211 21.20 20.09 14.25
CA GLY A 211 21.08 19.27 15.45
C GLY A 211 21.61 19.96 16.71
N ASN A 212 20.94 19.76 17.85
CA ASN A 212 21.38 20.31 19.14
C ASN A 212 22.59 19.55 19.76
N LYS A 213 23.22 18.61 19.05
CA LYS A 213 24.14 17.62 19.65
C LYS A 213 25.62 17.96 19.54
N VAL A 214 26.01 18.95 18.74
CA VAL A 214 27.41 19.36 18.56
C VAL A 214 27.52 20.89 18.54
N PRO A 215 28.34 21.52 19.40
CA PRO A 215 28.63 22.95 19.30
C PRO A 215 29.27 23.26 17.94
N ILE A 216 28.68 24.20 17.19
CA ILE A 216 29.24 24.60 15.90
C ILE A 216 30.60 25.26 16.12
N ALA A 217 31.64 24.70 15.50
CA ALA A 217 33.01 25.18 15.62
C ALA A 217 33.16 26.59 15.01
N LYS A 218 33.12 27.62 15.86
CA LYS A 218 33.37 29.02 15.52
C LYS A 218 34.84 29.20 15.15
N ASN A 219 35.18 29.09 13.86
CA ASN A 219 36.56 29.27 13.38
C ASN A 219 36.92 30.76 13.24
N THR A 220 37.13 31.42 14.38
CA THR A 220 37.86 32.70 14.46
C THR A 220 39.34 32.46 14.78
N LYS A 221 40.15 32.19 13.74
CA LYS A 221 41.59 32.51 13.76
C LYS A 221 42.02 33.06 12.40
N LYS A 222 42.55 34.29 12.42
CA LYS A 222 43.36 34.85 11.33
C LYS A 222 44.55 33.93 11.06
N ILE A 223 44.95 33.83 9.80
CA ILE A 223 46.26 33.28 9.40
C ILE A 223 47.04 34.41 8.76
N GLU A 224 48.15 34.78 9.39
CA GLU A 224 49.21 35.59 8.77
C GLU A 224 50.31 34.63 8.25
N SER A 225 50.96 35.06 7.16
CA SER A 225 52.15 34.47 6.51
C SER A 225 53.32 34.23 7.50
N SER A 226 54.29 33.31 7.35
CA SER A 226 54.78 32.39 6.29
C SER A 226 55.91 31.50 6.92
N PRO A 227 56.83 30.81 6.20
CA PRO A 227 56.74 29.89 5.04
C PRO A 227 57.31 28.46 5.32
N PHE A 228 57.36 27.64 4.27
CA PHE A 228 57.90 26.27 4.12
C PHE A 228 59.25 25.91 4.81
N ASP A 229 59.40 24.64 5.20
CA ASP A 229 60.37 23.71 4.58
C ASP A 229 59.97 22.21 4.78
N PRO A 230 60.32 21.23 3.90
CA PRO A 230 59.85 19.84 4.00
C PRO A 230 60.96 18.74 4.08
N SER A 231 60.99 17.99 5.18
CA SER A 231 61.56 16.63 5.34
C SER A 231 61.01 16.05 6.64
N ASP A 232 60.69 14.76 6.79
CA ASP A 232 61.39 13.57 6.36
C ASP A 232 60.42 12.37 6.19
N ALA A 233 60.86 11.31 5.53
CA ALA A 233 60.06 10.11 5.28
C ALA A 233 60.46 8.96 6.21
N THR A 234 59.49 8.21 6.72
CA THR A 234 59.75 6.82 7.14
C THR A 234 58.52 5.94 6.93
N GLN A 235 58.74 4.85 6.20
CA GLN A 235 57.75 3.82 5.90
C GLN A 235 57.43 3.00 7.16
N HIS A 236 56.22 2.46 7.28
CA HIS A 236 56.07 1.09 7.79
C HIS A 236 54.80 0.41 7.24
N SER A 237 54.91 -0.92 7.09
CA SER A 237 54.03 -1.78 6.29
C SER A 237 52.73 -2.18 7.00
N MET A 238 51.75 -2.61 6.19
CA MET A 238 50.55 -3.32 6.67
C MET A 238 50.88 -4.69 7.25
N GLN A 239 50.09 -5.17 8.22
CA GLN A 239 49.46 -6.51 8.23
C GLN A 239 48.44 -6.69 9.37
N SER A 240 47.46 -7.56 9.16
CA SER A 240 46.45 -8.04 10.13
C SER A 240 46.94 -9.30 10.89
N PRO A 241 46.22 -9.76 11.93
CA PRO A 241 45.89 -11.20 11.94
C PRO A 241 44.56 -11.64 12.59
N GLN A 242 44.18 -12.87 12.24
CA GLN A 242 43.22 -13.81 12.87
C GLN A 242 43.81 -15.24 12.67
N GLU A 243 43.40 -16.36 13.29
CA GLU A 243 42.39 -16.68 14.31
C GLU A 243 42.83 -17.96 15.07
N THR A 244 42.49 -18.17 16.34
CA THR A 244 42.52 -19.51 16.95
C THR A 244 41.47 -19.66 18.09
N ALA A 245 41.01 -20.89 18.34
CA ALA A 245 39.66 -21.19 18.81
C ALA A 245 39.55 -22.07 20.09
N VAL A 246 38.38 -21.94 20.76
CA VAL A 246 37.58 -22.98 21.46
C VAL A 246 38.16 -23.83 22.61
N ILE A 247 37.42 -23.89 23.74
CA ILE A 247 36.99 -25.11 24.48
C ILE A 247 35.84 -24.76 25.44
N LEU A 248 34.90 -25.71 25.67
CA LEU A 248 33.74 -25.63 26.59
C LEU A 248 33.94 -26.58 27.79
N PRO A 249 33.29 -26.35 28.96
CA PRO A 249 32.50 -27.44 29.55
C PRO A 249 31.18 -27.03 30.24
N THR A 250 30.47 -28.03 30.77
CA THR A 250 28.99 -28.09 30.91
C THR A 250 28.49 -28.08 32.37
N GLN A 251 27.27 -27.52 32.58
CA GLN A 251 26.28 -27.69 33.67
C GLN A 251 26.63 -28.41 35.00
N GLN A 252 26.20 -27.81 36.14
CA GLN A 252 25.26 -28.46 37.10
C GLN A 252 24.62 -27.47 38.12
N ILE A 253 23.71 -27.96 38.98
CA ILE A 253 22.54 -27.22 39.56
C ILE A 253 22.55 -27.18 41.11
N ARG A 254 22.10 -26.07 41.76
CA ARG A 254 21.09 -26.05 42.88
C ARG A 254 20.90 -24.71 43.66
N LYS A 255 19.62 -24.28 43.80
CA LYS A 255 18.95 -23.57 44.93
C LYS A 255 19.49 -22.17 45.38
N LEU A 256 18.74 -21.21 45.95
CA LEU A 256 17.31 -20.99 46.33
C LEU A 256 17.15 -19.43 46.44
N ALA A 257 16.14 -18.72 45.93
CA ALA A 257 14.80 -18.44 46.49
C ALA A 257 14.05 -17.48 45.50
N GLN A 258 12.83 -17.73 45.02
CA GLN A 258 11.50 -17.71 45.67
C GLN A 258 10.80 -16.32 45.69
N ILE A 259 10.14 -15.97 44.58
CA ILE A 259 8.96 -15.06 44.56
C ILE A 259 7.85 -15.77 43.76
N LYS A 260 6.61 -15.76 44.26
CA LYS A 260 5.46 -16.50 43.70
C LYS A 260 4.70 -15.68 42.64
N PRO A 261 4.22 -16.30 41.54
CA PRO A 261 3.01 -15.90 40.83
C PRO A 261 1.80 -16.76 41.26
N PRO A 262 0.55 -16.25 41.23
CA PRO A 262 -0.65 -17.05 41.43
C PRO A 262 -1.06 -17.82 40.17
N ARG A 263 -1.70 -18.99 40.36
CA ARG A 263 -2.34 -19.82 39.32
C ARG A 263 -3.79 -20.16 39.76
N PRO A 264 -4.65 -20.73 38.88
CA PRO A 264 -6.09 -20.40 38.84
C PRO A 264 -7.05 -21.52 39.33
N ASN A 265 -8.35 -21.31 39.08
CA ASN A 265 -9.51 -22.23 39.13
C ASN A 265 -10.16 -22.39 40.53
N PRO A 266 -11.45 -22.83 40.66
CA PRO A 266 -12.30 -23.50 39.65
C PRO A 266 -13.78 -23.04 39.53
N ALA A 267 -14.52 -23.66 38.61
CA ALA A 267 -15.99 -23.81 38.63
C ALA A 267 -16.34 -25.23 39.14
N PRO A 268 -17.54 -25.54 39.70
CA PRO A 268 -18.84 -25.58 38.98
C PRO A 268 -19.99 -24.94 39.84
N GLU A 269 -21.31 -24.90 39.54
CA GLU A 269 -22.27 -25.92 39.06
C GLU A 269 -23.52 -25.33 38.34
N LYS A 270 -24.45 -26.22 37.95
CA LYS A 270 -25.70 -26.02 37.18
C LYS A 270 -26.79 -25.24 37.96
N GLY A 271 -27.67 -24.51 37.26
CA GLY A 271 -28.99 -24.17 37.84
C GLY A 271 -29.88 -23.16 37.10
N SER A 272 -31.06 -23.64 36.69
CA SER A 272 -32.30 -22.89 36.37
C SER A 272 -32.45 -22.15 35.03
N THR A 273 -33.54 -22.49 34.35
CA THR A 273 -34.14 -21.83 33.19
C THR A 273 -34.95 -20.60 33.58
N PHE A 274 -34.83 -19.49 32.83
CA PHE A 274 -35.90 -18.51 32.68
C PHE A 274 -36.13 -18.15 31.21
N LYS A 275 -37.36 -18.38 30.75
CA LYS A 275 -37.87 -17.95 29.45
C LYS A 275 -38.17 -16.46 29.51
N ASN A 276 -38.00 -15.73 28.39
CA ASN A 276 -38.81 -14.55 28.14
C ASN A 276 -39.21 -14.46 26.67
N VAL A 277 -40.46 -14.08 26.47
CA VAL A 277 -41.21 -14.20 25.20
C VAL A 277 -41.21 -12.87 24.46
N ILE A 278 -41.08 -12.90 23.13
CA ILE A 278 -41.41 -11.76 22.26
C ILE A 278 -42.63 -12.15 21.40
N PRO A 279 -43.71 -11.35 21.35
CA PRO A 279 -44.97 -11.79 20.73
C PRO A 279 -44.98 -11.74 19.21
N MET A 280 -45.48 -12.80 18.59
CA MET A 280 -45.93 -12.82 17.19
C MET A 280 -47.16 -11.91 16.98
N ARG A 281 -47.20 -11.16 15.87
CA ARG A 281 -48.45 -10.66 15.27
C ARG A 281 -48.67 -11.31 13.91
N LYS A 282 -49.76 -12.06 13.76
CA LYS A 282 -50.18 -12.70 12.51
C LYS A 282 -51.01 -11.74 11.64
N GLY A 283 -50.63 -11.66 10.36
CA GLY A 283 -51.53 -11.98 9.24
C GLY A 283 -52.41 -10.88 8.65
N GLN A 284 -52.34 -10.75 7.32
CA GLN A 284 -53.51 -10.95 6.44
C GLN A 284 -53.05 -11.31 5.02
N SER A 285 -53.91 -11.97 4.24
CA SER A 285 -53.55 -12.65 2.99
C SER A 285 -54.55 -12.39 1.85
N SER A 286 -54.03 -12.25 0.62
CA SER A 286 -54.68 -12.52 -0.68
C SER A 286 -53.66 -12.22 -1.80
N GLY A 287 -53.69 -12.82 -3.00
CA GLY A 287 -54.46 -13.96 -3.51
C GLY A 287 -54.36 -14.13 -5.04
N LYS A 288 -53.56 -15.10 -5.52
CA LYS A 288 -53.53 -15.72 -6.89
C LYS A 288 -53.47 -14.81 -8.15
N LYS A 289 -52.44 -15.01 -8.99
CA LYS A 289 -52.53 -15.80 -10.25
C LYS A 289 -51.19 -15.87 -11.02
N GLU A 290 -51.05 -16.92 -11.81
CA GLU A 290 -49.88 -17.34 -12.61
C GLU A 290 -50.11 -17.08 -14.11
N LYS A 291 -49.06 -16.73 -14.88
CA LYS A 291 -48.97 -16.91 -16.35
C LYS A 291 -47.56 -16.63 -16.90
N THR A 292 -47.33 -17.06 -18.14
CA THR A 292 -46.02 -17.49 -18.71
C THR A 292 -45.38 -16.49 -19.71
N ILE A 293 -44.04 -16.31 -19.59
CA ILE A 293 -42.95 -16.15 -20.62
C ILE A 293 -43.39 -15.68 -22.04
N PRO A 294 -42.78 -14.62 -22.66
CA PRO A 294 -41.41 -14.75 -23.18
C PRO A 294 -40.45 -13.53 -23.20
N VAL A 295 -39.20 -13.89 -23.50
CA VAL A 295 -37.98 -13.08 -23.68
C VAL A 295 -38.02 -12.25 -24.98
N LEU A 296 -37.51 -11.01 -24.94
CA LEU A 296 -36.66 -10.48 -26.01
C LEU A 296 -35.70 -9.40 -25.49
N CYS A 297 -34.46 -9.41 -25.98
CA CYS A 297 -33.44 -8.42 -25.65
C CYS A 297 -33.75 -7.07 -26.32
N SER A 298 -33.45 -5.96 -25.65
CA SER A 298 -32.93 -4.76 -26.31
C SER A 298 -32.17 -3.85 -25.36
N THR A 299 -30.98 -3.45 -25.80
CA THR A 299 -30.13 -2.44 -25.19
C THR A 299 -30.79 -1.06 -25.23
N SER A 300 -30.87 -0.36 -24.10
CA SER A 300 -31.03 1.10 -24.13
C SER A 300 -30.45 1.77 -22.88
N THR A 301 -29.49 2.65 -23.12
CA THR A 301 -29.00 3.65 -22.18
C THR A 301 -30.01 4.79 -22.07
N THR A 302 -30.56 5.09 -20.87
CA THR A 302 -30.83 6.50 -20.49
C THR A 302 -31.06 6.76 -18.99
N SER A 303 -30.42 7.83 -18.53
CA SER A 303 -30.84 8.80 -17.50
C SER A 303 -31.25 8.39 -16.07
N LEU A 304 -30.38 8.81 -15.15
CA LEU A 304 -30.69 9.32 -13.81
C LEU A 304 -31.95 10.23 -13.80
N ARG A 305 -33.11 9.77 -13.29
CA ARG A 305 -34.24 10.67 -12.95
C ARG A 305 -35.34 10.12 -12.00
N THR A 306 -34.99 9.41 -10.92
CA THR A 306 -36.01 8.90 -9.96
C THR A 306 -35.68 9.05 -8.46
N LEU A 307 -34.80 9.98 -8.07
CA LEU A 307 -34.58 10.35 -6.65
C LEU A 307 -34.55 11.88 -6.45
N ALA A 308 -35.61 12.54 -6.88
CA ALA A 308 -35.84 13.97 -6.64
C ALA A 308 -37.32 14.25 -6.34
N ARG A 309 -37.84 13.68 -5.25
CA ARG A 309 -39.12 14.05 -4.60
C ARG A 309 -39.23 13.41 -3.22
N ILE A 310 -38.77 14.14 -2.21
CA ILE A 310 -39.39 14.40 -0.91
C ILE A 310 -38.38 15.30 -0.17
N SER A 311 -38.73 16.58 -0.02
CA SER A 311 -38.02 17.51 0.86
C SER A 311 -39.01 18.52 1.41
N ARG A 312 -39.08 18.55 2.74
CA ARG A 312 -39.64 19.50 3.72
C ARG A 312 -39.73 18.66 5.02
N ASP A 313 -39.14 19.04 6.15
CA ASP A 313 -38.93 20.42 6.62
C ASP A 313 -37.64 20.62 7.47
N ARG A 314 -37.16 21.88 7.51
CA ARG A 314 -36.23 22.54 8.47
C ARG A 314 -34.79 22.03 8.75
N ASN A 315 -33.85 22.72 8.12
CA ASN A 315 -32.60 23.34 8.65
C ASN A 315 -31.92 22.80 9.94
N VAL A 316 -30.78 22.11 9.78
CA VAL A 316 -29.48 22.44 10.44
C VAL A 316 -28.34 22.13 9.45
N SER A 317 -27.25 22.88 9.51
CA SER A 317 -26.07 22.73 8.64
C SER A 317 -25.26 21.45 8.92
N ALA A 318 -25.19 20.55 7.94
CA ALA A 318 -24.06 19.65 7.71
C ALA A 318 -24.10 19.16 6.26
N ALA A 319 -23.02 19.36 5.49
CA ALA A 319 -22.89 18.71 4.19
C ALA A 319 -22.66 17.21 4.41
N PRO A 320 -23.52 16.31 3.89
CA PRO A 320 -23.25 14.89 4.00
C PRO A 320 -22.10 14.53 3.06
N SER A 321 -20.93 14.21 3.63
CA SER A 321 -19.87 13.52 2.90
C SER A 321 -20.51 12.34 2.16
N LYS A 322 -20.42 12.32 0.82
CA LYS A 322 -20.91 11.19 0.03
C LYS A 322 -20.06 9.99 0.39
N ILE A 323 -20.55 9.16 1.31
CA ILE A 323 -19.96 7.86 1.62
C ILE A 323 -20.08 7.03 0.35
N VAL A 324 -18.98 6.93 -0.40
CA VAL A 324 -18.85 6.03 -1.54
C VAL A 324 -18.84 4.62 -0.99
N MET A 325 -20.02 4.03 -0.82
CA MET A 325 -20.14 2.63 -0.45
C MET A 325 -19.55 1.80 -1.58
N SER A 326 -18.51 1.02 -1.29
CA SER A 326 -17.93 0.07 -2.24
C SER A 326 -19.07 -0.81 -2.81
N THR A 327 -19.10 -0.97 -4.13
CA THR A 327 -20.08 -1.79 -4.83
C THR A 327 -19.43 -3.06 -5.38
N VAL A 328 -20.20 -4.14 -5.44
CA VAL A 328 -19.78 -5.43 -5.99
C VAL A 328 -20.92 -6.09 -6.75
N CYS A 329 -20.59 -6.97 -7.67
CA CYS A 329 -21.51 -7.90 -8.30
C CYS A 329 -20.96 -9.32 -8.13
N VAL A 330 -21.80 -10.26 -7.70
CA VAL A 330 -21.44 -11.66 -7.52
C VAL A 330 -22.33 -12.52 -8.41
N TYR A 331 -21.72 -13.21 -9.36
CA TYR A 331 -22.39 -14.11 -10.31
C TYR A 331 -22.48 -15.52 -9.74
N ILE A 332 -23.50 -16.27 -10.15
CA ILE A 332 -23.77 -17.63 -9.69
C ILE A 332 -23.58 -18.62 -10.83
N ASN A 333 -22.78 -19.66 -10.60
CA ASN A 333 -22.59 -20.74 -11.56
C ASN A 333 -23.68 -21.80 -11.42
N LYS A 334 -24.78 -21.61 -12.15
CA LYS A 334 -25.87 -22.59 -12.21
C LYS A 334 -25.45 -23.95 -12.80
N HIS A 335 -24.28 -24.06 -13.41
CA HIS A 335 -23.74 -25.30 -13.97
C HIS A 335 -22.51 -25.82 -13.21
N GLY A 336 -22.12 -25.14 -12.12
CA GLY A 336 -21.02 -25.54 -11.26
C GLY A 336 -21.40 -26.67 -10.32
N ASN A 337 -20.39 -27.32 -9.71
CA ASN A 337 -20.62 -28.25 -8.61
C ASN A 337 -21.08 -27.47 -7.36
N PRO A 338 -22.29 -27.70 -6.83
CA PRO A 338 -22.81 -27.00 -5.66
C PRO A 338 -22.30 -27.57 -4.33
N GLY A 339 -21.45 -28.60 -4.35
CA GLY A 339 -20.97 -29.29 -3.16
C GLY A 339 -22.04 -30.19 -2.51
N PRO A 340 -21.72 -30.87 -1.40
CA PRO A 340 -22.65 -31.78 -0.73
C PRO A 340 -23.71 -31.06 0.13
N HIS A 341 -23.54 -29.76 0.40
CA HIS A 341 -24.36 -29.03 1.36
C HIS A 341 -25.53 -28.24 0.75
N LEU A 342 -25.53 -27.99 -0.56
CA LEU A 342 -26.49 -27.12 -1.24
C LEU A 342 -27.32 -27.89 -2.27
N ASP A 343 -28.64 -27.63 -2.30
CA ASP A 343 -29.56 -28.23 -3.25
C ASP A 343 -29.40 -27.64 -4.67
N PRO A 344 -28.96 -28.44 -5.66
CA PRO A 344 -28.79 -27.97 -7.03
C PRO A 344 -30.09 -27.39 -7.62
N ARG A 345 -31.27 -27.92 -7.25
CA ARG A 345 -32.56 -27.48 -7.76
C ARG A 345 -32.93 -26.09 -7.27
N ARG A 346 -32.51 -25.74 -6.05
CA ARG A 346 -32.74 -24.41 -5.45
C ARG A 346 -31.75 -23.40 -6.02
N ILE A 347 -30.52 -23.81 -6.30
CA ILE A 347 -29.53 -22.98 -7.02
C ILE A 347 -30.00 -22.60 -8.43
N GLN A 348 -30.67 -23.50 -9.18
CA GLN A 348 -31.26 -23.12 -10.48
C GLN A 348 -32.29 -21.99 -10.38
N GLN A 349 -32.97 -21.85 -9.24
CA GLN A 349 -34.01 -20.84 -9.00
C GLN A 349 -33.45 -19.49 -8.54
N LEU A 350 -32.16 -19.40 -8.22
CA LEU A 350 -31.50 -18.14 -7.87
C LEU A 350 -31.37 -17.21 -9.10
N PRO A 351 -31.19 -15.89 -8.90
CA PRO A 351 -30.79 -15.00 -10.00
C PRO A 351 -29.38 -15.36 -10.51
N ASP A 352 -29.06 -14.99 -11.75
CA ASP A 352 -27.72 -15.27 -12.31
C ASP A 352 -26.61 -14.46 -11.63
N HIS A 353 -26.97 -13.38 -10.93
CA HIS A 353 -26.08 -12.58 -10.10
C HIS A 353 -26.80 -11.78 -9.01
N PHE A 354 -26.05 -11.41 -7.98
CA PHE A 354 -26.43 -10.42 -6.96
C PHE A 354 -25.58 -9.15 -7.13
N GLY A 355 -26.22 -8.04 -7.45
CA GLY A 355 -25.56 -6.75 -7.70
C GLY A 355 -25.83 -6.21 -9.12
N PRO A 356 -25.05 -5.24 -9.62
CA PRO A 356 -24.09 -4.45 -8.86
C PRO A 356 -24.79 -3.63 -7.76
N GLY A 357 -24.23 -3.60 -6.56
CA GLY A 357 -24.82 -2.87 -5.43
C GLY A 357 -23.89 -2.78 -4.22
N PRO A 358 -24.28 -2.08 -3.14
CA PRO A 358 -23.47 -1.92 -1.94
C PRO A 358 -22.99 -3.25 -1.38
N VAL A 359 -21.71 -3.32 -1.03
CA VAL A 359 -21.02 -4.57 -0.66
C VAL A 359 -21.68 -5.29 0.52
N ASN A 360 -22.11 -4.58 1.55
CA ASN A 360 -22.86 -5.15 2.68
C ASN A 360 -24.15 -5.84 2.22
N VAL A 361 -24.94 -5.16 1.37
CA VAL A 361 -26.22 -5.67 0.85
C VAL A 361 -26.02 -6.89 -0.05
N VAL A 362 -25.01 -6.85 -0.93
CA VAL A 362 -24.72 -7.96 -1.85
C VAL A 362 -24.18 -9.16 -1.08
N LEU A 363 -23.21 -8.96 -0.17
CA LEU A 363 -22.70 -10.03 0.69
C LEU A 363 -23.83 -10.70 1.48
N ARG A 364 -24.69 -9.91 2.14
CA ARG A 364 -25.84 -10.43 2.89
C ARG A 364 -26.75 -11.28 2.00
N ARG A 365 -27.12 -10.79 0.81
CA ARG A 365 -28.01 -11.51 -0.11
C ARG A 365 -27.40 -12.82 -0.59
N THR A 366 -26.12 -12.82 -0.96
CA THR A 366 -25.42 -14.03 -1.41
C THR A 366 -25.30 -15.07 -0.30
N VAL A 367 -24.89 -14.67 0.90
CA VAL A 367 -24.78 -15.60 2.05
C VAL A 367 -26.16 -16.15 2.46
N GLN A 368 -27.20 -15.31 2.48
CA GLN A 368 -28.57 -15.75 2.75
C GLN A 368 -29.03 -16.75 1.70
N ALA A 369 -28.74 -16.52 0.41
CA ALA A 369 -29.08 -17.46 -0.66
C ALA A 369 -28.37 -18.83 -0.51
N CYS A 370 -27.13 -18.87 -0.03
CA CYS A 370 -26.44 -20.13 0.30
C CYS A 370 -27.11 -20.86 1.48
N VAL A 371 -27.47 -20.15 2.55
CA VAL A 371 -28.20 -20.71 3.72
C VAL A 371 -29.58 -21.21 3.31
N ASP A 372 -30.29 -20.46 2.47
CA ASP A 372 -31.60 -20.81 1.96
C ASP A 372 -31.52 -22.02 1.04
N CYS A 373 -30.53 -22.13 0.15
CA CYS A 373 -30.36 -23.27 -0.75
C CYS A 373 -29.81 -24.53 -0.06
N ALA A 374 -29.47 -24.50 1.22
CA ALA A 374 -28.94 -25.66 1.93
C ALA A 374 -29.92 -26.85 1.95
N PHE A 375 -29.37 -28.07 1.90
CA PHE A 375 -30.13 -29.28 2.28
C PHE A 375 -30.41 -29.29 3.79
N GLU A 376 -29.43 -28.88 4.58
CA GLU A 376 -29.54 -28.72 6.02
C GLU A 376 -29.02 -27.35 6.44
N SER A 377 -29.94 -26.39 6.60
CA SER A 377 -29.58 -25.00 6.93
C SER A 377 -28.76 -24.89 8.22
N LYS A 378 -28.93 -25.81 9.19
CA LYS A 378 -28.15 -25.86 10.43
C LYS A 378 -26.65 -26.03 10.18
N THR A 379 -26.28 -26.93 9.26
CA THR A 379 -24.88 -27.20 8.90
C THR A 379 -24.26 -26.03 8.14
N VAL A 380 -24.96 -25.46 7.16
CA VAL A 380 -24.49 -24.28 6.41
C VAL A 380 -24.37 -23.04 7.31
N PHE A 381 -25.34 -22.84 8.21
CA PHE A 381 -25.33 -21.74 9.18
C PHE A 381 -24.21 -21.92 10.23
N GLY A 382 -23.85 -23.16 10.57
CA GLY A 382 -22.72 -23.48 11.46
C GLY A 382 -21.34 -23.12 10.90
N PHE A 383 -21.19 -22.98 9.57
CA PHE A 383 -19.96 -22.45 8.95
C PHE A 383 -19.82 -20.93 9.10
N LEU A 384 -20.91 -20.20 9.39
CA LEU A 384 -20.87 -18.77 9.65
C LEU A 384 -20.43 -18.52 11.10
N LYS A 385 -19.34 -17.76 11.27
CA LYS A 385 -18.86 -17.37 12.61
C LYS A 385 -19.58 -16.10 13.07
N PRO A 386 -20.11 -16.04 14.30
CA PRO A 386 -20.81 -14.87 14.80
C PRO A 386 -19.83 -13.71 15.03
N ASP A 387 -20.18 -12.53 14.53
CA ASP A 387 -19.41 -11.31 14.75
C ASP A 387 -20.31 -10.19 15.32
N ASN A 388 -20.11 -9.86 16.59
CA ASN A 388 -20.91 -8.85 17.31
C ASN A 388 -20.52 -7.40 16.96
N ARG A 389 -19.70 -7.17 15.91
CA ARG A 389 -19.26 -5.83 15.46
C ARG A 389 -20.29 -5.09 14.58
N GLY A 390 -21.56 -5.50 14.60
CA GLY A 390 -22.67 -4.72 14.03
C GLY A 390 -22.76 -4.75 12.50
N GLY A 391 -22.40 -5.87 11.86
CA GLY A 391 -22.66 -6.09 10.44
C GLY A 391 -24.06 -6.63 10.15
N GLU A 392 -24.28 -7.03 8.89
CA GLU A 392 -25.57 -7.48 8.36
C GLU A 392 -26.05 -8.80 8.99
N VAL A 393 -27.36 -8.93 9.21
CA VAL A 393 -27.95 -10.14 9.83
C VAL A 393 -28.38 -11.17 8.77
N ILE A 394 -27.97 -12.42 9.00
CA ILE A 394 -28.40 -13.63 8.28
C ILE A 394 -29.28 -14.46 9.22
N THR A 395 -30.31 -15.10 8.66
CA THR A 395 -31.28 -15.89 9.44
C THR A 395 -31.47 -17.29 8.85
N ALA A 396 -31.58 -18.31 9.70
CA ALA A 396 -31.93 -19.68 9.31
C ALA A 396 -33.06 -20.22 10.20
N SER A 397 -33.91 -21.09 9.67
CA SER A 397 -34.93 -21.80 10.45
C SER A 397 -34.55 -23.28 10.51
N PHE A 398 -34.30 -23.81 11.70
CA PHE A 398 -34.02 -25.22 11.94
C PHE A 398 -34.43 -25.59 13.38
N ASP A 399 -34.68 -26.88 13.62
CA ASP A 399 -35.21 -27.40 14.90
C ASP A 399 -36.52 -26.74 15.40
N GLY A 400 -37.26 -26.08 14.48
CA GLY A 400 -38.50 -25.34 14.79
C GLY A 400 -38.29 -23.87 15.19
N GLU A 401 -37.04 -23.42 15.35
CA GLU A 401 -36.67 -22.08 15.83
C GLU A 401 -35.90 -21.27 14.79
N VAL A 402 -36.08 -19.94 14.82
CA VAL A 402 -35.37 -19.01 13.93
C VAL A 402 -34.08 -18.54 14.60
N HIS A 403 -32.96 -18.92 14.01
CA HIS A 403 -31.62 -18.55 14.45
C HIS A 403 -31.11 -17.37 13.62
N SER A 404 -30.41 -16.43 14.26
CA SER A 404 -29.86 -15.23 13.60
C SER A 404 -28.38 -15.05 13.94
N ILE A 405 -27.60 -14.59 12.96
CA ILE A 405 -26.16 -14.36 13.09
C ILE A 405 -25.79 -13.04 12.42
N GLN A 406 -24.94 -12.25 13.08
CA GLN A 406 -24.34 -11.06 12.50
C GLN A 406 -23.08 -11.44 11.71
N LEU A 407 -23.04 -11.02 10.45
CA LEU A 407 -21.83 -11.02 9.63
C LEU A 407 -20.86 -9.93 10.12
N PRO A 408 -19.56 -10.05 9.81
CA PRO A 408 -18.63 -8.94 9.99
C PRO A 408 -19.10 -7.67 9.27
N PRO A 409 -18.84 -6.46 9.80
CA PRO A 409 -19.08 -5.22 9.07
C PRO A 409 -18.16 -5.14 7.85
N VAL A 410 -18.72 -4.94 6.65
CA VAL A 410 -17.96 -4.94 5.40
C VAL A 410 -18.17 -3.67 4.59
N ASN A 411 -17.07 -2.99 4.29
CA ASN A 411 -17.00 -1.77 3.46
C ASN A 411 -16.16 -1.94 2.17
N SER A 412 -15.62 -3.15 1.92
CA SER A 412 -14.70 -3.43 0.81
C SER A 412 -15.13 -4.66 0.01
N ALA A 413 -15.25 -4.51 -1.32
CA ALA A 413 -15.57 -5.61 -2.23
C ALA A 413 -14.57 -6.78 -2.12
N SER A 414 -13.28 -6.48 -1.93
CA SER A 414 -12.24 -7.50 -1.75
C SER A 414 -12.47 -8.36 -0.51
N PHE A 415 -12.91 -7.76 0.61
CA PHE A 415 -13.23 -8.49 1.83
C PHE A 415 -14.48 -9.37 1.63
N ALA A 416 -15.54 -8.84 1.00
CA ALA A 416 -16.74 -9.63 0.73
C ALA A 416 -16.46 -10.83 -0.20
N LEU A 417 -15.65 -10.64 -1.25
CA LEU A 417 -15.26 -11.75 -2.13
C LEU A 417 -14.40 -12.79 -1.41
N ARG A 418 -13.45 -12.38 -0.56
CA ARG A 418 -12.66 -13.31 0.28
C ARG A 418 -13.52 -14.05 1.30
N PHE A 419 -14.53 -13.39 1.88
CA PHE A 419 -15.51 -14.04 2.77
C PHE A 419 -16.31 -15.10 2.01
N LEU A 420 -16.84 -14.76 0.83
CA LEU A 420 -17.61 -15.68 0.00
C LEU A 420 -16.76 -16.85 -0.51
N GLU A 421 -15.51 -16.63 -0.88
CA GLU A 421 -14.55 -17.69 -1.25
C GLU A 421 -14.28 -18.64 -0.06
N THR A 422 -14.08 -18.09 1.14
CA THR A 422 -13.92 -18.88 2.38
C THR A 422 -15.18 -19.72 2.69
N LEU A 423 -16.36 -19.14 2.46
CA LEU A 423 -17.64 -19.83 2.62
C LEU A 423 -17.82 -20.93 1.56
N CYS A 424 -17.53 -20.65 0.28
CA CYS A 424 -17.56 -21.65 -0.80
C CYS A 424 -16.61 -22.81 -0.53
N HIS A 425 -15.42 -22.54 0.01
CA HIS A 425 -14.47 -23.59 0.39
C HIS A 425 -15.00 -24.46 1.54
N SER A 426 -15.61 -23.84 2.55
CA SER A 426 -16.26 -24.54 3.66
C SER A 426 -17.46 -25.38 3.19
N LEU A 427 -18.16 -24.92 2.15
CA LEU A 427 -19.28 -25.62 1.50
C LEU A 427 -18.86 -26.62 0.43
N GLN A 428 -17.56 -26.72 0.13
CA GLN A 428 -16.97 -27.54 -0.94
C GLN A 428 -17.57 -27.24 -2.33
N CYS A 429 -17.86 -25.96 -2.60
CA CYS A 429 -18.48 -25.47 -3.81
C CYS A 429 -17.69 -24.30 -4.45
N ASP A 430 -16.35 -24.43 -4.53
CA ASP A 430 -15.41 -23.36 -4.93
C ASP A 430 -15.76 -22.65 -6.26
N ASN A 431 -16.44 -23.35 -7.18
CA ASN A 431 -16.83 -22.84 -8.50
C ASN A 431 -18.27 -22.28 -8.57
N LEU A 432 -18.98 -22.14 -7.43
CA LEU A 432 -20.37 -21.69 -7.39
C LEU A 432 -20.53 -20.17 -7.53
N LEU A 433 -19.60 -19.37 -7.00
CA LEU A 433 -19.68 -17.92 -6.97
C LEU A 433 -18.47 -17.28 -7.64
N SER A 434 -18.68 -16.18 -8.38
CA SER A 434 -17.59 -15.43 -9.04
C SER A 434 -17.85 -13.93 -9.02
N SER A 435 -16.78 -13.13 -9.12
CA SER A 435 -16.86 -11.68 -9.35
C SER A 435 -17.03 -11.31 -10.84
N GLN A 436 -17.01 -12.31 -11.74
CA GLN A 436 -17.19 -12.15 -13.18
C GLN A 436 -18.32 -13.08 -13.70
N PRO A 437 -19.02 -12.71 -14.79
CA PRO A 437 -20.02 -13.57 -15.41
C PRO A 437 -19.41 -14.93 -15.82
N PHE A 438 -20.15 -16.00 -15.57
CA PHE A 438 -19.80 -17.31 -16.12
C PHE A 438 -20.11 -17.32 -17.63
N SER A 439 -19.18 -17.81 -18.43
CA SER A 439 -19.37 -17.90 -19.88
C SER A 439 -20.38 -19.00 -20.22
N SER A 440 -21.35 -18.69 -21.05
CA SER A 440 -22.40 -19.62 -21.49
C SER A 440 -21.90 -20.61 -22.54
N TYR A 441 -20.85 -21.39 -22.22
CA TYR A 441 -20.30 -22.38 -23.15
C TYR A 441 -20.94 -23.76 -22.98
N ARG A 442 -21.56 -24.24 -24.06
CA ARG A 442 -21.91 -25.65 -24.24
C ARG A 442 -20.67 -26.51 -24.05
N GLY A 443 -20.80 -27.61 -23.31
CA GLY A 443 -19.68 -28.50 -23.04
C GLY A 443 -19.21 -29.30 -24.26
N ASN A 444 -17.96 -29.74 -24.19
CA ASN A 444 -17.42 -30.91 -24.89
C ASN A 444 -16.41 -31.53 -23.91
N ILE A 445 -16.78 -32.61 -23.23
CA ILE A 445 -16.36 -34.00 -23.53
C ILE A 445 -14.84 -34.19 -23.46
N GLN A 446 -14.43 -35.05 -22.53
CA GLN A 446 -13.06 -35.51 -22.31
C GLN A 446 -12.57 -36.40 -23.47
N SER A 447 -11.28 -36.32 -23.80
CA SER A 447 -10.53 -37.43 -24.42
C SER A 447 -9.06 -37.41 -23.94
N PRO A 448 -8.35 -38.55 -23.95
CA PRO A 448 -7.38 -38.83 -22.89
C PRO A 448 -5.89 -38.77 -23.29
N VAL A 449 -5.07 -38.96 -22.25
CA VAL A 449 -3.60 -39.11 -22.23
C VAL A 449 -3.06 -40.06 -23.30
N GLU A 450 -2.03 -39.62 -24.02
CA GLU A 450 -1.06 -40.52 -24.67
C GLU A 450 0.33 -40.36 -24.02
N HIS A 451 0.88 -41.49 -23.56
CA HIS A 451 2.31 -41.66 -23.31
C HIS A 451 2.96 -42.15 -24.61
N ASP A 452 4.12 -41.62 -24.99
CA ASP A 452 5.05 -42.42 -25.78
C ASP A 452 6.52 -42.24 -25.37
N LYS A 453 7.34 -43.18 -25.82
CA LYS A 453 8.54 -43.67 -25.12
C LYS A 453 9.82 -42.99 -25.61
N ASN A 454 10.73 -42.74 -24.68
CA ASN A 454 12.15 -42.62 -24.99
C ASN A 454 12.69 -43.98 -25.47
N ILE A 455 13.24 -44.02 -26.69
CA ILE A 455 14.14 -45.09 -27.15
C ILE A 455 15.53 -44.50 -27.37
N SER A 456 16.54 -45.23 -26.89
CA SER A 456 17.93 -44.80 -26.87
C SER A 456 18.66 -45.08 -28.19
N GLY A 457 19.46 -44.11 -28.63
CA GLY A 457 20.80 -44.32 -29.20
C GLY A 457 20.93 -44.76 -30.66
N LYS A 458 21.40 -43.84 -31.51
CA LYS A 458 22.82 -43.81 -31.93
C LYS A 458 23.17 -42.51 -32.66
#